data_AF-A0A7X7NMQ4-F1
#
_entry.id   AF-A0A7X7NMQ4-F1
#
_cell.length_a   1.000
_cell.length_b   1.000
_cell.length_c   1.000
_cell.angle_alpha   90.00
_cell.angle_beta   90.00
_cell.angle_gamma   90.00
#
_symmetry.space_group_name_H-M   'P 1'
#
loop_
_entity.id
_entity.type
_entity.pdbx_description
1 polymer ?
#
loop_
_entity_poly.entity_id
_entity_poly.type
_entity_poly.pdbx_seq_one_letter_code
_entity_poly.pdbx_strand_id
1 'polypeptide(L)'
;MTIHQFPGTNPRRTPTAPEPRRRGEPWTTEDYELLVTRCREGASAAELAEALERNEKPVLQRAKRLLPIDQRGMPEDAILPHLHRLLVEDDDYDWAHHLAATPPPRPVVNHLPPPEVRRGIPGLEDWELLTIAALMIRLCADADTIGLRHDLSIEIGRRDLDERLENALARDSARSLADFREAGYYRDDAWYGSESDP
;
A
#
# COMPACT_ATOMS: atom_id res chain seq x y z
N MET A 1 -40.85 -10.39 -9.49
CA MET A 1 -39.42 -10.74 -9.65
C MET A 1 -38.99 -11.40 -8.35
N THR A 2 -38.93 -12.73 -8.33
CA THR A 2 -38.72 -13.53 -7.11
C THR A 2 -37.26 -13.99 -7.07
N ILE A 3 -36.53 -13.60 -6.03
CA ILE A 3 -35.13 -14.00 -5.84
C ILE A 3 -35.12 -15.36 -5.12
N HIS A 4 -34.67 -16.40 -5.82
CA HIS A 4 -34.38 -17.70 -5.22
C HIS A 4 -33.06 -17.63 -4.42
N GLN A 5 -33.15 -17.76 -3.10
CA GLN A 5 -32.01 -18.07 -2.24
C GLN A 5 -31.61 -19.55 -2.41
N PHE A 6 -30.38 -19.80 -2.83
CA PHE A 6 -29.76 -21.12 -2.77
C PHE A 6 -29.13 -21.32 -1.38
N PRO A 7 -29.49 -22.36 -0.61
CA PRO A 7 -28.77 -22.70 0.61
C PRO A 7 -27.44 -23.36 0.25
N GLY A 8 -26.35 -22.65 0.50
CA GLY A 8 -24.99 -23.19 0.43
C GLY A 8 -24.83 -24.35 1.42
N THR A 9 -24.73 -25.56 0.91
CA THR A 9 -24.32 -26.75 1.65
C THR A 9 -22.85 -26.60 2.01
N ASN A 10 -22.57 -26.28 3.27
CA ASN A 10 -21.21 -26.27 3.79
C ASN A 10 -20.72 -27.74 3.84
N PRO A 11 -19.69 -28.15 3.06
CA PRO A 11 -19.25 -29.54 3.07
C PRO A 11 -18.77 -29.92 4.47
N ARG A 12 -19.25 -31.07 4.94
CA ARG A 12 -18.97 -31.67 6.24
C ARG A 12 -17.48 -31.58 6.57
N ARG A 13 -17.13 -30.95 7.69
CA ARG A 13 -15.83 -31.14 8.35
C ARG A 13 -15.64 -32.63 8.56
N THR A 14 -14.66 -33.22 7.88
CA THR A 14 -14.14 -34.55 8.19
C THR A 14 -13.68 -34.57 9.66
N PRO A 15 -13.77 -35.70 10.36
CA PRO A 15 -13.23 -35.81 11.72
C PRO A 15 -11.75 -35.44 11.68
N THR A 16 -11.38 -34.37 12.39
CA THR A 16 -9.99 -33.98 12.60
C THR A 16 -9.26 -35.16 13.22
N ALA A 17 -8.11 -35.52 12.65
CA ALA A 17 -7.18 -36.47 13.24
C ALA A 17 -6.99 -36.15 14.72
N PRO A 18 -6.80 -37.17 15.59
CA PRO A 18 -6.58 -36.95 17.01
C PRO A 18 -5.47 -35.92 17.20
N GLU A 19 -5.69 -34.96 18.10
CA GLU A 19 -4.68 -33.94 18.36
C GLU A 19 -3.39 -34.59 18.86
N PRO A 20 -2.21 -34.11 18.40
CA PRO A 20 -0.95 -34.66 18.88
C PRO A 20 -0.84 -34.47 20.39
N ARG A 21 -0.30 -35.48 21.07
CA ARG A 21 -0.21 -35.54 22.53
C ARG A 21 0.53 -34.34 23.12
N ARG A 22 1.58 -33.86 22.44
CA ARG A 22 2.49 -32.82 22.95
C ARG A 22 2.22 -31.43 22.39
N ARG A 23 0.96 -31.12 22.05
CA ARG A 23 0.55 -29.80 21.55
C ARG A 23 0.85 -28.73 22.60
N GLY A 24 1.64 -27.72 22.23
CA GLY A 24 1.95 -26.56 23.09
C GLY A 24 3.08 -26.80 24.09
N GLU A 25 3.58 -28.02 24.20
CA GLU A 25 4.73 -28.31 25.05
C GLU A 25 6.03 -27.70 24.48
N PRO A 26 6.94 -27.23 25.36
CA PRO A 26 8.24 -26.72 24.94
C PRO A 26 9.05 -27.83 24.26
N TRP A 27 9.90 -27.42 23.31
CA TRP A 27 10.85 -28.32 22.66
C TRP A 27 12.07 -28.50 23.54
N THR A 28 12.42 -29.75 23.87
CA THR A 28 13.60 -30.08 24.68
C THR A 28 14.82 -30.36 23.79
N THR A 29 15.99 -30.46 24.40
CA THR A 29 17.21 -30.90 23.69
C THR A 29 17.04 -32.30 23.12
N GLU A 30 16.42 -33.23 23.87
CA GLU A 30 16.18 -34.60 23.37
C GLU A 30 15.28 -34.61 22.13
N ASP A 31 14.31 -33.68 22.05
CA ASP A 31 13.47 -33.55 20.86
C ASP A 31 14.31 -33.20 19.61
N TYR A 32 15.33 -32.35 19.75
CA TYR A 32 16.22 -31.99 18.65
C TYR A 32 17.19 -33.11 18.31
N GLU A 33 17.75 -33.80 19.30
CA GLU A 33 18.61 -34.97 19.10
C GLU A 33 17.88 -36.08 18.34
N LEU A 34 16.63 -36.36 18.74
CA LEU A 34 15.77 -37.33 18.04
C LEU A 34 15.48 -36.89 16.60
N LEU A 35 15.13 -35.62 16.39
CA LEU A 35 14.86 -35.07 15.06
C LEU A 35 16.10 -35.20 14.16
N VAL A 36 17.28 -34.83 14.64
CA VAL A 36 18.54 -34.93 13.91
C VAL A 36 18.86 -36.39 13.56
N THR A 37 18.77 -37.29 14.54
CA THR A 37 19.04 -38.71 14.35
C THR A 37 18.13 -39.31 13.27
N ARG A 38 16.82 -39.10 13.38
CA ARG A 38 15.84 -39.61 12.42
C ARG A 38 15.96 -38.95 11.04
N CYS A 39 16.30 -37.66 10.98
CA CYS A 39 16.53 -36.98 9.72
C CYS A 39 17.80 -37.50 9.02
N ARG A 40 18.85 -37.84 9.77
CA ARG A 40 20.05 -38.51 9.25
C ARG A 40 19.70 -39.89 8.68
N GLU A 41 18.76 -40.61 9.29
CA GLU A 41 18.21 -41.88 8.75
C GLU A 41 17.32 -41.70 7.51
N GLY A 42 16.98 -40.46 7.14
CA GLY A 42 16.14 -40.15 5.98
C GLY A 42 14.64 -40.19 6.27
N ALA A 43 14.22 -40.08 7.53
CA ALA A 43 12.81 -40.08 7.91
C ALA A 43 12.02 -38.94 7.27
N SER A 44 10.80 -39.25 6.84
CA SER A 44 9.83 -38.32 6.29
C SER A 44 9.20 -37.41 7.37
N ALA A 45 8.51 -36.36 6.94
CA ALA A 45 7.82 -35.44 7.85
C ALA A 45 6.80 -36.16 8.75
N ALA A 46 6.08 -37.14 8.20
CA ALA A 46 5.08 -37.92 8.93
C ALA A 46 5.72 -38.83 9.99
N GLU A 47 6.82 -39.50 9.66
CA GLU A 47 7.55 -40.36 10.61
C GLU A 47 8.18 -39.54 11.75
N LEU A 48 8.72 -38.36 11.43
CA LEU A 48 9.24 -37.43 12.45
C LEU A 48 8.12 -36.91 13.35
N ALA A 49 6.97 -36.56 12.77
CA ALA A 49 5.79 -36.11 13.50
C ALA A 49 5.27 -37.18 14.48
N GLU A 50 5.19 -38.44 14.03
CA GLU A 50 4.83 -39.58 14.87
C GLU A 50 5.84 -39.78 16.00
N ALA A 51 7.14 -39.84 15.67
CA ALA A 51 8.20 -40.08 16.65
C ALA A 51 8.28 -38.99 17.73
N LEU A 52 8.00 -37.74 17.36
CA LEU A 52 8.01 -36.59 18.29
C LEU A 52 6.65 -36.34 18.96
N GLU A 53 5.62 -37.14 18.63
CA GLU A 53 4.23 -36.96 19.04
C GLU A 53 3.70 -35.52 18.79
N ARG A 54 4.09 -34.93 17.66
CA ARG A 54 3.78 -33.54 17.26
C ARG A 54 3.28 -33.47 15.82
N ASN A 55 2.64 -32.36 15.45
CA ASN A 55 2.23 -32.12 14.06
C ASN A 55 3.44 -31.91 13.13
N GLU A 56 3.29 -32.29 11.87
CA GLU A 56 4.31 -32.12 10.82
C GLU A 56 4.76 -30.65 10.67
N LYS A 57 3.82 -29.70 10.67
CA LYS A 57 4.16 -28.28 10.47
C LYS A 57 5.15 -27.74 11.52
N PRO A 58 4.91 -27.86 12.84
CA PRO A 58 5.90 -27.57 13.86
C PRO A 58 7.24 -28.30 13.68
N VAL A 59 7.23 -29.58 13.30
CA VAL A 59 8.44 -30.35 13.03
C VAL A 59 9.25 -29.73 11.89
N LEU A 60 8.61 -29.42 10.76
CA LEU A 60 9.24 -28.74 9.62
C LEU A 60 9.82 -27.37 10.02
N GLN A 61 9.08 -26.58 10.79
CA GLN A 61 9.57 -25.29 11.28
C GLN A 61 10.77 -25.44 12.22
N ARG A 62 10.87 -26.53 12.97
CA ARG A 62 12.07 -26.83 13.78
C ARG A 62 13.23 -27.34 12.93
N ALA A 63 12.99 -28.26 12.01
CA ALA A 63 14.00 -28.74 11.06
C ALA A 63 14.63 -27.56 10.28
N LYS A 64 13.80 -26.59 9.86
CA LYS A 64 14.24 -25.34 9.23
C LYS A 64 15.24 -24.54 10.08
N ARG A 65 15.10 -24.55 11.41
CA ARG A 65 16.01 -23.85 12.32
C ARG A 65 17.35 -24.55 12.49
N LEU A 66 17.44 -25.83 12.17
CA LEU A 66 18.69 -26.60 12.21
C LEU A 66 19.57 -26.35 10.98
N LEU A 67 19.01 -25.73 9.94
CA LEU A 67 19.76 -25.32 8.75
C LEU A 67 20.64 -24.10 9.02
N PRO A 68 21.74 -23.95 8.25
CA PRO A 68 22.51 -22.72 8.17
C PRO A 68 21.61 -21.52 7.86
N ILE A 69 21.96 -20.36 8.40
CA ILE A 69 21.08 -19.19 8.47
C ILE A 69 20.67 -18.66 7.08
N ASP A 70 21.61 -18.70 6.15
CA ASP A 70 21.50 -18.33 4.74
C ASP A 70 20.62 -19.31 3.95
N GLN A 71 20.44 -20.53 4.46
CA GLN A 71 19.69 -21.60 3.81
C GLN A 71 18.25 -21.72 4.34
N ARG A 72 17.88 -20.97 5.38
CA ARG A 72 16.50 -20.94 5.91
C ARG A 72 15.49 -20.27 4.97
N GLY A 73 15.89 -19.77 3.81
CA GLY A 73 14.99 -19.21 2.80
C GLY A 73 14.28 -20.26 1.93
N MET A 74 14.67 -21.54 2.02
CA MET A 74 14.22 -22.56 1.07
C MET A 74 12.72 -22.92 1.18
N PRO A 75 12.12 -23.43 0.07
CA PRO A 75 10.78 -24.02 0.05
C PRO A 75 10.59 -25.12 1.10
N GLU A 76 9.37 -25.30 1.61
CA GLU A 76 9.09 -26.23 2.74
C GLU A 76 9.38 -27.70 2.39
N ASP A 77 9.11 -28.11 1.15
CA ASP A 77 9.35 -29.44 0.62
C ASP A 77 10.84 -29.77 0.46
N ALA A 78 11.70 -28.76 0.34
CA ALA A 78 13.14 -28.93 0.24
C ALA A 78 13.86 -29.05 1.60
N ILE A 79 13.20 -28.71 2.72
CA ILE A 79 13.84 -28.61 4.05
C ILE A 79 14.44 -29.95 4.51
N LEU A 80 13.62 -31.01 4.57
CA LEU A 80 14.08 -32.31 5.09
C LEU A 80 15.10 -32.98 4.18
N PRO A 81 14.93 -33.03 2.84
CA PRO A 81 15.96 -33.56 1.93
C PRO A 81 17.29 -32.82 2.06
N HIS A 82 17.25 -31.49 2.20
CA HIS A 82 18.45 -30.68 2.35
C HIS A 82 19.14 -30.91 3.69
N LEU A 83 18.38 -30.95 4.80
CA LEU A 83 18.91 -31.23 6.13
C LEU A 83 19.51 -32.63 6.20
N HIS A 84 18.83 -33.65 5.66
CA HIS A 84 19.33 -35.02 5.57
C HIS A 84 20.72 -35.07 4.91
N ARG A 85 20.87 -34.42 3.75
CA ARG A 85 22.15 -34.38 3.05
C ARG A 85 23.25 -33.74 3.89
N LEU A 86 23.00 -32.60 4.55
CA LEU A 86 23.99 -31.97 5.43
C LEU A 86 24.41 -32.89 6.58
N LEU A 87 23.45 -33.59 7.18
CA LEU A 87 23.69 -34.52 8.30
C LEU A 87 24.45 -35.79 7.90
N VAL A 88 24.37 -36.20 6.64
CA VAL A 88 25.09 -37.36 6.09
C VAL A 88 26.49 -36.97 5.59
N GLU A 89 26.64 -35.75 5.07
CA GLU A 89 27.92 -35.22 4.61
C GLU A 89 28.87 -34.88 5.77
N ASP A 90 28.32 -34.52 6.93
CA ASP A 90 29.06 -34.14 8.13
C ASP A 90 28.57 -34.90 9.37
N ASP A 91 29.38 -35.85 9.84
CA ASP A 91 29.10 -36.62 11.05
C ASP A 91 29.06 -35.73 12.31
N ASP A 92 29.88 -34.68 12.32
CA ASP A 92 30.06 -33.73 13.42
C ASP A 92 29.22 -32.46 13.24
N TYR A 93 28.17 -32.51 12.41
CA TYR A 93 27.29 -31.38 12.14
C TYR A 93 26.73 -30.74 13.43
N ASP A 94 27.18 -29.51 13.73
CA ASP A 94 26.81 -28.76 14.93
C ASP A 94 25.42 -28.09 14.77
N TRP A 95 24.39 -28.92 14.85
CA TRP A 95 23.00 -28.47 14.79
C TRP A 95 22.64 -27.49 15.93
N ALA A 96 23.31 -27.57 17.08
CA ALA A 96 23.05 -26.72 18.23
C ALA A 96 23.54 -25.28 17.96
N HIS A 97 24.71 -25.12 17.33
CA HIS A 97 25.18 -23.85 16.83
C HIS A 97 24.18 -23.20 15.86
N HIS A 98 23.69 -23.96 14.89
CA HIS A 98 22.68 -23.46 13.96
C HIS A 98 21.38 -23.08 14.68
N LEU A 99 20.89 -23.91 15.60
CA LEU A 99 19.67 -23.61 16.36
C LEU A 99 19.74 -22.27 17.13
N ALA A 100 20.92 -21.95 17.68
CA ALA A 100 21.23 -20.72 18.40
C ALA A 100 21.44 -19.50 17.47
N ALA A 101 21.79 -19.71 16.21
CA ALA A 101 22.02 -18.63 15.25
C ALA A 101 20.72 -17.85 14.97
N THR A 102 20.76 -16.55 15.25
CA THR A 102 19.62 -15.63 15.06
C THR A 102 19.84 -14.83 13.78
N PRO A 103 18.85 -14.73 12.87
CA PRO A 103 19.01 -13.91 11.67
C PRO A 103 19.30 -12.46 12.05
N PRO A 104 20.16 -11.75 11.30
CA PRO A 104 20.34 -10.33 11.52
C PRO A 104 18.96 -9.65 11.45
N PRO A 105 18.69 -8.64 12.30
CA PRO A 105 17.42 -7.94 12.26
C PRO A 105 17.19 -7.42 10.85
N ARG A 106 15.97 -7.62 10.32
CA ARG A 106 15.60 -7.08 9.01
C ARG A 106 15.90 -5.58 9.04
N PRO A 107 16.57 -5.00 8.02
CA PRO A 107 16.77 -3.57 7.94
C PRO A 107 15.41 -2.88 8.13
N VAL A 108 15.36 -1.90 9.03
CA VAL A 108 14.18 -1.04 9.15
C VAL A 108 14.15 -0.21 7.86
N VAL A 109 13.45 -0.72 6.86
CA VAL A 109 13.08 0.08 5.70
C VAL A 109 12.05 1.06 6.23
N ASN A 110 12.48 2.29 6.51
CA ASN A 110 11.56 3.40 6.70
C ASN A 110 10.79 3.55 5.40
N HIS A 111 9.62 2.91 5.31
CA HIS A 111 8.68 3.21 4.25
C HIS A 111 8.37 4.69 4.40
N LEU A 112 8.94 5.51 3.52
CA LEU A 112 8.46 6.87 3.34
C LEU A 112 6.95 6.73 3.12
N PRO A 113 6.09 7.36 3.93
CA PRO A 113 4.66 7.27 3.68
C PRO A 113 4.41 7.69 2.23
N PRO A 114 3.55 6.96 1.49
CA PRO A 114 3.22 7.35 0.12
C PRO A 114 2.79 8.83 0.14
N PRO A 115 3.24 9.64 -0.83
CA PRO A 115 2.94 11.07 -0.83
C PRO A 115 1.43 11.26 -0.68
N GLU A 116 1.03 12.17 0.20
CA GLU A 116 -0.38 12.46 0.46
C GLU A 116 -1.08 12.75 -0.87
N VAL A 117 -1.95 11.83 -1.30
CA VAL A 117 -2.74 12.02 -2.52
C VAL A 117 -3.84 13.02 -2.18
N ARG A 118 -3.55 14.31 -2.38
CA ARG A 118 -4.53 15.38 -2.23
C ARG A 118 -5.57 15.26 -3.36
N ARG A 119 -6.85 15.26 -3.01
CA ARG A 119 -7.99 15.18 -3.94
C ARG A 119 -8.90 16.38 -3.76
N GLY A 120 -9.68 16.72 -4.79
CA GLY A 120 -10.57 17.88 -4.77
C GLY A 120 -9.78 19.19 -4.81
N ILE A 121 -10.32 20.26 -4.22
CA ILE A 121 -9.69 21.59 -4.17
C ILE A 121 -8.24 21.54 -3.64
N PRO A 122 -7.91 20.78 -2.57
CA PRO A 122 -6.52 20.64 -2.11
C PRO A 122 -5.57 19.96 -3.10
N GLY A 123 -6.10 19.25 -4.09
CA GLY A 123 -5.32 18.59 -5.14
C GLY A 123 -5.02 19.48 -6.35
N LEU A 124 -5.65 20.64 -6.45
CA LEU A 124 -5.42 21.58 -7.55
C LEU A 124 -4.03 22.21 -7.47
N GLU A 125 -3.42 22.43 -8.62
CA GLU A 125 -2.23 23.28 -8.74
C GLU A 125 -2.61 24.74 -8.45
N ASP A 126 -1.63 25.56 -8.02
CA ASP A 126 -1.89 26.95 -7.64
C ASP A 126 -2.54 27.75 -8.77
N TRP A 127 -2.14 27.54 -10.03
CA TRP A 127 -2.71 28.27 -11.16
C TRP A 127 -4.15 27.85 -11.45
N GLU A 128 -4.49 26.57 -11.28
CA GLU A 128 -5.87 26.07 -11.42
C GLU A 128 -6.75 26.67 -10.34
N LEU A 129 -6.28 26.62 -9.10
CA LEU A 129 -6.97 27.18 -7.93
C LEU A 129 -7.24 28.68 -8.12
N LEU A 130 -6.22 29.46 -8.50
CA LEU A 130 -6.33 30.90 -8.74
C LEU A 130 -7.26 31.22 -9.91
N THR A 131 -7.22 30.43 -10.99
CA THR A 131 -8.09 30.61 -12.15
C THR A 131 -9.55 30.38 -11.78
N ILE A 132 -9.85 29.27 -11.09
CA ILE A 132 -11.21 28.94 -10.65
C ILE A 132 -11.71 30.00 -9.67
N ALA A 133 -10.90 30.41 -8.70
CA ALA A 133 -11.26 31.47 -7.76
C ALA A 133 -11.56 32.79 -8.47
N ALA A 134 -10.73 33.20 -9.43
CA ALA A 134 -10.95 34.43 -10.20
C ALA A 134 -12.25 34.38 -11.03
N LEU A 135 -12.59 33.23 -11.62
CA LEU A 135 -13.85 33.03 -12.34
C LEU A 135 -15.05 33.06 -11.37
N MET A 136 -14.94 32.40 -10.22
CA MET A 136 -15.98 32.37 -9.19
C MET A 136 -16.25 33.75 -8.56
N ILE A 137 -15.27 34.65 -8.54
CA ILE A 137 -15.46 36.04 -8.08
C ILE A 137 -16.26 36.87 -9.09
N ARG A 138 -16.14 36.58 -10.39
CA ARG A 138 -16.87 37.31 -11.45
C ARG A 138 -18.28 36.83 -11.63
N LEU A 139 -18.52 35.54 -11.42
CA LEU A 139 -19.86 34.99 -11.42
C LEU A 139 -20.60 35.53 -10.20
N CYS A 140 -21.82 36.06 -10.39
CA CYS A 140 -22.66 36.41 -9.26
C CYS A 140 -22.88 35.15 -8.41
N ALA A 141 -22.55 35.25 -7.13
CA ALA A 141 -22.75 34.15 -6.20
C ALA A 141 -24.25 33.83 -6.08
N ASP A 142 -24.59 32.56 -6.26
CA ASP A 142 -25.91 32.00 -5.98
C ASP A 142 -25.80 30.96 -4.84
N ALA A 143 -26.94 30.38 -4.46
CA ALA A 143 -26.98 29.40 -3.39
C ALA A 143 -26.16 28.14 -3.70
N ASP A 144 -26.00 27.80 -4.98
CA ASP A 144 -25.33 26.57 -5.42
C ASP A 144 -23.80 26.70 -5.44
N THR A 145 -23.29 27.94 -5.53
CA THR A 145 -21.84 28.22 -5.61
C THR A 145 -21.21 28.65 -4.27
N ILE A 146 -22.02 28.90 -3.24
CA ILE A 146 -21.51 29.43 -1.95
C ILE A 146 -20.53 28.50 -1.25
N GLY A 147 -20.78 27.18 -1.29
CA GLY A 147 -19.89 26.18 -0.69
C GLY A 147 -18.54 26.11 -1.41
N LEU A 148 -18.56 26.09 -2.74
CA LEU A 148 -17.33 26.08 -3.54
C LEU A 148 -16.49 27.33 -3.30
N ARG A 149 -17.10 28.51 -3.21
CA ARG A 149 -16.39 29.77 -2.93
C ARG A 149 -15.72 29.76 -1.56
N HIS A 150 -16.43 29.24 -0.55
CA HIS A 150 -15.88 29.09 0.79
C HIS A 150 -14.66 28.16 0.79
N ASP A 151 -14.77 27.00 0.15
CA ASP A 151 -13.68 26.00 0.14
C ASP A 151 -12.46 26.50 -0.65
N LEU A 152 -12.67 27.23 -1.76
CA LEU A 152 -11.60 27.92 -2.49
C LEU A 152 -10.90 28.98 -1.63
N SER A 153 -11.68 29.78 -0.88
CA SER A 153 -11.14 30.82 0.01
C SER A 153 -10.28 30.22 1.12
N ILE A 154 -10.73 29.12 1.73
CA ILE A 154 -9.94 28.42 2.76
C ILE A 154 -8.63 27.92 2.17
N GLU A 155 -8.67 27.28 1.00
CA GLU A 155 -7.47 26.70 0.40
C GLU A 155 -6.47 27.77 -0.07
N ILE A 156 -6.95 28.90 -0.60
CA ILE A 156 -6.11 30.04 -0.98
C ILE A 156 -5.37 30.59 0.24
N GLY A 157 -6.08 30.83 1.35
CA GLY A 157 -5.47 31.31 2.59
C GLY A 157 -4.52 30.28 3.21
N ARG A 158 -4.85 28.98 3.12
CA ARG A 158 -3.98 27.89 3.59
C ARG A 158 -2.64 27.85 2.86
N ARG A 159 -2.60 28.29 1.59
CA ARG A 159 -1.41 28.31 0.74
C ARG A 159 -0.74 29.69 0.64
N ASP A 160 -1.25 30.70 1.34
CA ASP A 160 -0.74 32.08 1.29
C ASP A 160 -0.71 32.64 -0.15
N LEU A 161 -1.81 32.44 -0.89
CA LEU A 161 -1.94 32.81 -2.31
C LEU A 161 -2.74 34.09 -2.54
N ASP A 162 -3.13 34.81 -1.49
CA ASP A 162 -4.01 35.98 -1.57
C ASP A 162 -3.44 37.09 -2.48
N GLU A 163 -2.17 37.46 -2.30
CA GLU A 163 -1.52 38.48 -3.15
C GLU A 163 -1.45 38.03 -4.62
N ARG A 164 -1.25 36.73 -4.86
CA ARG A 164 -1.23 36.17 -6.22
C ARG A 164 -2.60 36.21 -6.86
N LEU A 165 -3.68 36.00 -6.09
CA LEU A 165 -5.06 36.13 -6.55
C LEU A 165 -5.41 37.58 -6.88
N GLU A 166 -5.08 38.52 -6.02
CA GLU A 166 -5.29 39.96 -6.26
C GLU A 166 -4.60 40.41 -7.56
N ASN A 167 -3.34 40.01 -7.74
CA ASN A 167 -2.59 40.30 -8.95
C ASN A 167 -3.22 39.65 -10.20
N ALA A 168 -3.74 38.42 -10.09
CA ALA A 168 -4.43 37.77 -11.20
C ALA A 168 -5.73 38.51 -11.58
N LEU A 169 -6.52 38.94 -10.59
CA LEU A 169 -7.73 39.74 -10.80
C LEU A 169 -7.42 41.11 -11.41
N ALA A 170 -6.35 41.78 -10.97
CA ALA A 170 -5.93 43.07 -11.49
C ALA A 170 -5.49 42.98 -12.96
N ARG A 171 -4.68 41.98 -13.31
CA ARG A 171 -4.23 41.75 -14.71
C ARG A 171 -5.41 41.48 -15.63
N ASP A 172 -6.33 40.65 -15.18
CA ASP A 172 -7.51 40.35 -15.99
C ASP A 172 -8.44 41.56 -16.13
N SER A 173 -8.68 42.32 -15.06
CA SER A 173 -9.48 43.55 -15.12
C SER A 173 -8.87 44.56 -16.10
N ALA A 174 -7.53 44.68 -16.11
CA ALA A 174 -6.81 45.51 -17.07
C ALA A 174 -7.00 45.03 -18.52
N ARG A 175 -6.97 43.71 -18.75
CA ARG A 175 -7.26 43.12 -20.06
C ARG A 175 -8.71 43.37 -20.48
N SER A 176 -9.68 43.10 -19.61
CA SER A 176 -11.11 43.34 -19.86
C SER A 176 -11.38 44.82 -20.20
N LEU A 177 -10.70 45.75 -19.54
CA LEU A 177 -10.78 47.18 -19.84
C LEU A 177 -10.17 47.53 -21.21
N ALA A 178 -9.05 46.90 -21.58
CA ALA A 178 -8.45 47.08 -22.91
C ALA A 178 -9.41 46.57 -24.02
N ASP A 179 -9.95 45.37 -23.86
CA ASP A 179 -10.93 44.76 -24.77
C ASP A 179 -12.19 45.64 -24.91
N PHE A 180 -12.71 46.17 -23.79
CA PHE A 180 -13.85 47.09 -23.79
C PHE A 180 -13.55 48.41 -24.52
N ARG A 181 -12.36 48.99 -24.30
CA ARG A 181 -11.93 50.22 -24.99
C ARG A 181 -11.82 49.99 -26.49
N GLU A 182 -11.22 48.88 -26.91
CA GLU A 182 -11.10 48.49 -28.31
C GLU A 182 -12.47 48.32 -28.97
N ALA A 183 -13.43 47.67 -28.28
CA ALA A 183 -14.80 47.56 -28.77
C ALA A 183 -15.50 48.92 -28.98
N GLY A 184 -15.13 49.94 -28.21
CA GLY A 184 -15.60 51.32 -28.39
C GLY A 184 -15.04 51.99 -29.65
N TYR A 185 -13.75 51.77 -29.95
CA TYR A 185 -13.09 52.34 -31.15
C TYR A 185 -13.72 51.83 -32.46
N TYR A 186 -14.10 50.55 -32.53
CA TYR A 186 -14.79 49.99 -33.70
C TYR A 186 -16.20 50.56 -33.93
N ARG A 187 -16.80 51.24 -32.94
CA ARG A 187 -18.15 51.79 -33.03
C ARG A 187 -18.17 53.25 -33.52
N ASP A 188 -17.12 54.01 -33.27
CA ASP A 188 -17.00 55.41 -33.69
C ASP A 188 -16.60 55.55 -35.18
N ASP A 189 -15.76 54.66 -35.71
CA ASP A 189 -15.34 54.70 -37.12
C ASP A 189 -16.50 54.40 -38.10
N ALA A 190 -17.58 53.79 -37.63
CA ALA A 190 -18.77 53.49 -38.43
C ALA A 190 -19.75 54.68 -38.57
N TRP A 191 -19.61 55.73 -37.75
CA TRP A 191 -20.54 56.88 -37.75
C TRP A 191 -20.01 58.15 -38.42
N TYR A 192 -18.70 58.27 -38.67
CA TYR A 192 -18.09 59.43 -39.34
C TYR A 192 -17.79 59.22 -40.84
N GLY A 193 -18.33 58.16 -41.45
CA GLY A 193 -18.00 57.74 -42.82
C GLY A 193 -19.10 57.90 -43.87
N SER A 194 -20.21 58.60 -43.60
CA SER A 194 -21.29 58.77 -44.60
C SER A 194 -21.97 60.12 -44.53
N GLU A 195 -21.24 61.21 -44.79
CA GLU A 195 -21.84 62.44 -45.34
C GLU A 195 -20.74 63.33 -45.93
N SER A 196 -20.41 63.05 -47.18
CA SER A 196 -19.88 64.04 -48.12
C SER A 196 -20.35 63.61 -49.50
N ASP A 197 -21.51 64.17 -49.80
CA ASP A 197 -22.29 64.06 -51.03
C ASP A 197 -21.49 64.55 -52.26
N PRO A 198 -21.98 64.25 -53.48
CA PRO A 198 -22.80 65.28 -54.13
C PRO A 198 -24.14 64.81 -54.69
#